data_AF-A0A1V1SXV5-F1
#
_entry.id   AF-A0A1V1SXV5-F1
#
_cell.length_a   1.000
_cell.length_b   1.000
_cell.length_c   1.000
_cell.angle_alpha   90.00
_cell.angle_beta   90.00
_cell.angle_gamma   90.00
#
_symmetry.space_group_name_H-M   'P 1'
#
loop_
_entity.id
_entity.type
_entity.pdbx_description
1 polymer ?
#
loop_
_entity_poly.entity_id
_entity_poly.type
_entity_poly.pdbx_seq_one_letter_code
_entity_poly.pdbx_strand_id
1 'polypeptide(L)'
;MANATSITEASLKTALAERLKAIHVEVTDMSGGCGQSFTSLIVSPVFAGQNSLKRHRAVNAALRDEIAAIHAWSAKCQTPEEWERARAEAQAAATSTSTPGAGAEGEPHPPLDGTVGGKVDGVNV
;
A
#
# COMPACT_ATOMS: atom_id res chain seq x y z
N MET A 1 4.64 -14.60 -34.10
CA MET A 1 4.47 -13.36 -33.32
C MET A 1 3.60 -13.68 -32.11
N ALA A 2 4.22 -13.98 -30.97
CA ALA A 2 3.56 -14.12 -29.68
C ALA A 2 4.55 -13.56 -28.65
N ASN A 3 4.54 -12.25 -28.45
CA ASN A 3 5.34 -11.64 -27.40
C ASN A 3 4.56 -11.89 -26.10
N ALA A 4 4.99 -12.91 -25.34
CA ALA A 4 4.43 -13.20 -24.04
C ALA A 4 4.61 -11.96 -23.16
N THR A 5 3.50 -11.32 -22.80
CA THR A 5 3.41 -10.19 -21.87
C THR A 5 3.70 -10.66 -20.44
N SER A 6 4.90 -11.18 -20.18
CA SER A 6 5.34 -11.47 -18.82
C SER A 6 5.71 -10.15 -18.16
N ILE A 7 4.73 -9.54 -17.48
CA ILE A 7 5.00 -8.39 -16.61
C ILE A 7 5.99 -8.84 -15.53
N THR A 8 7.13 -8.14 -15.43
CA THR A 8 8.17 -8.44 -14.46
C THR A 8 8.18 -7.40 -13.34
N GLU A 9 8.67 -7.80 -12.15
CA GLU A 9 8.89 -6.88 -11.04
C GLU A 9 9.72 -5.65 -11.46
N ALA A 10 10.79 -5.85 -12.23
CA ALA A 10 11.66 -4.77 -12.67
C ALA A 10 10.93 -3.74 -13.56
N SER A 11 10.05 -4.22 -14.44
CA SER A 11 9.23 -3.36 -15.31
C SER A 11 8.27 -2.51 -14.48
N LEU A 12 7.53 -3.14 -13.56
CA LEU A 12 6.62 -2.46 -12.64
C LEU A 12 7.35 -1.44 -11.78
N LYS A 13 8.50 -1.83 -11.21
CA LYS A 13 9.32 -0.97 -10.36
C LYS A 13 9.77 0.29 -11.10
N THR A 14 10.23 0.15 -12.34
CA THR A 14 10.66 1.26 -13.18
C THR A 14 9.50 2.18 -13.53
N ALA A 15 8.37 1.62 -13.98
CA ALA A 15 7.17 2.39 -14.33
C ALA A 15 6.62 3.16 -13.11
N LEU A 16 6.59 2.54 -11.94
CA LEU A 16 6.16 3.17 -10.69
C LEU A 16 7.11 4.29 -10.26
N ALA A 17 8.42 4.06 -10.32
CA ALA A 17 9.42 5.08 -9.98
C ALA A 17 9.33 6.30 -10.91
N GLU A 18 9.19 6.08 -12.21
CA GLU A 18 9.17 7.15 -13.22
C GLU A 18 7.83 7.90 -13.24
N ARG A 19 6.70 7.19 -13.24
CA ARG A 19 5.36 7.80 -13.36
C ARG A 19 4.86 8.41 -12.05
N LEU A 20 5.20 7.84 -10.89
CA LEU A 20 4.70 8.27 -9.58
C LEU A 20 5.76 8.96 -8.71
N LYS A 21 6.97 9.18 -9.24
CA LYS A 21 8.12 9.74 -8.50
C LYS A 21 8.33 9.05 -7.15
N ALA A 22 8.15 7.72 -7.15
CA ALA A 22 8.26 6.93 -5.94
C ALA A 22 9.72 6.88 -5.48
N ILE A 23 9.94 7.16 -4.20
CA ILE A 23 11.28 7.13 -3.59
C ILE A 23 11.68 5.70 -3.20
N HIS A 24 10.70 4.86 -2.91
CA HIS A 24 10.91 3.47 -2.55
C HIS A 24 9.80 2.63 -3.18
N VAL A 25 10.22 1.59 -3.91
CA VAL A 25 9.34 0.66 -4.59
C VAL A 25 9.85 -0.75 -4.36
N GLU A 26 9.01 -1.56 -3.76
CA GLU A 26 9.23 -2.99 -3.55
C GLU A 26 8.09 -3.72 -4.24
N VAL A 27 8.42 -4.70 -5.07
CA VAL A 27 7.42 -5.53 -5.76
C VAL A 27 7.72 -6.96 -5.36
N THR A 28 6.67 -7.71 -5.01
CA THR A 28 6.78 -9.09 -4.59
C THR A 28 5.80 -9.91 -5.42
N ASP A 29 6.32 -10.91 -6.13
CA ASP A 29 5.48 -11.88 -6.81
C ASP A 29 4.87 -12.87 -5.79
N MET A 30 3.55 -12.82 -5.64
CA MET A 30 2.77 -13.69 -4.76
C MET A 30 2.28 -14.96 -5.47
N SER A 31 2.52 -15.08 -6.78
CA SER A 31 2.04 -16.21 -7.58
C SER A 31 2.99 -17.40 -7.63
N GLY A 32 4.10 -17.35 -6.88
CA GLY A 32 5.06 -18.46 -6.82
C GLY A 32 5.80 -18.72 -8.15
N GLY A 33 5.99 -17.69 -8.97
CA GLY A 33 6.70 -17.78 -10.26
C GLY A 33 5.80 -17.92 -11.49
N CYS A 34 4.48 -17.86 -11.33
CA CYS A 34 3.52 -17.85 -12.44
C CYS A 34 3.27 -16.45 -13.03
N GLY A 35 3.73 -15.37 -12.37
CA GLY A 35 3.51 -13.99 -12.79
C GLY A 35 2.04 -13.54 -12.86
N GLN A 36 1.16 -14.14 -12.06
CA GLN A 36 -0.29 -13.86 -12.10
C GLN A 36 -0.76 -12.89 -11.01
N SER A 37 0.02 -12.77 -9.92
CA SER A 37 -0.35 -12.03 -8.73
C SER A 37 0.84 -11.28 -8.17
N PHE A 38 0.78 -9.96 -8.09
CA PHE A 38 1.87 -9.15 -7.54
C PHE A 38 1.37 -8.23 -6.43
N THR A 39 2.20 -8.06 -5.41
CA THR A 39 2.02 -7.12 -4.33
C THR A 39 3.15 -6.11 -4.36
N SER A 40 2.84 -4.83 -4.43
CA SER A 40 3.85 -3.76 -4.44
C SER A 40 3.67 -2.79 -3.30
N LEU A 41 4.75 -2.46 -2.62
CA LEU A 41 4.85 -1.37 -1.67
C LEU A 41 5.46 -0.17 -2.38
N ILE A 42 4.69 0.91 -2.48
CA ILE A 42 5.10 2.15 -3.15
C ILE A 42 5.06 3.26 -2.12
N VAL A 43 6.23 3.85 -1.89
CA VAL A 43 6.40 5.00 -1.02
C VAL A 43 6.72 6.20 -1.88
N SER A 44 5.86 7.21 -1.84
CA SER A 44 6.01 8.41 -2.65
C SER A 44 5.53 9.65 -1.90
N PRO A 45 6.27 10.78 -1.94
CA PRO A 45 5.80 12.04 -1.37
C PRO A 45 4.59 12.60 -2.14
N VAL A 46 4.36 12.17 -3.38
CA VAL A 46 3.23 12.63 -4.22
C VAL A 46 1.89 12.15 -3.65
N PHE A 47 1.92 11.13 -2.79
CA PHE A 47 0.73 10.63 -2.07
C PHE A 47 0.38 11.47 -0.85
N ALA A 48 1.30 12.32 -0.36
CA ALA A 48 1.03 13.23 0.75
C ALA A 48 -0.10 14.20 0.36
N GLY A 49 -1.10 14.34 1.24
CA GLY A 49 -2.29 15.16 0.98
C GLY A 49 -3.30 14.56 -0.01
N GLN A 50 -3.02 13.40 -0.61
CA GLN A 50 -3.99 12.68 -1.44
C GLN A 50 -4.73 11.61 -0.61
N ASN A 51 -6.04 11.49 -0.81
CA ASN A 51 -6.85 10.43 -0.20
C ASN A 51 -6.52 9.06 -0.82
N SER A 52 -6.73 7.96 -0.08
CA SER A 52 -6.39 6.59 -0.50
C SER A 52 -6.91 6.25 -1.90
N LEU A 53 -8.18 6.57 -2.18
CA LEU A 53 -8.78 6.33 -3.49
C LEU A 53 -8.07 7.08 -4.63
N LYS A 54 -7.63 8.33 -4.42
CA LYS A 54 -6.90 9.11 -5.45
C LYS A 54 -5.54 8.48 -5.74
N ARG A 55 -4.82 8.04 -4.69
CA ARG A 55 -3.54 7.33 -4.83
C ARG A 55 -3.72 6.07 -5.69
N HIS A 56 -4.70 5.23 -5.35
CA HIS A 56 -5.00 4.01 -6.11
C HIS A 56 -5.43 4.29 -7.55
N ARG A 57 -6.27 5.30 -7.80
CA ARG A 57 -6.65 5.69 -9.17
C ARG A 57 -5.45 6.16 -9.99
N ALA A 58 -4.54 6.93 -9.40
CA ALA A 58 -3.32 7.39 -10.07
C ALA A 58 -2.41 6.21 -10.44
N VAL A 59 -2.21 5.26 -9.51
CA VAL A 59 -1.43 4.03 -9.78
C VAL A 59 -2.09 3.19 -10.86
N ASN A 60 -3.39 2.94 -10.76
CA ASN A 60 -4.11 2.14 -11.74
C ASN A 60 -4.14 2.78 -13.13
N ALA A 61 -4.22 4.11 -13.21
CA ALA A 61 -4.10 4.83 -14.48
C ALA A 61 -2.68 4.75 -15.04
N ALA A 62 -1.67 4.86 -14.17
CA ALA A 62 -0.27 4.76 -14.53
C ALA A 62 0.18 3.33 -14.87
N LEU A 63 -0.55 2.29 -14.48
CA LEU A 63 -0.20 0.89 -14.77
C LEU A 63 -1.35 0.14 -15.46
N ARG A 64 -2.18 0.85 -16.21
CA ARG A 64 -3.43 0.29 -16.75
C ARG A 64 -3.17 -0.92 -17.65
N ASP A 65 -2.18 -0.81 -18.53
CA ASP A 65 -1.88 -1.86 -19.52
C ASP A 65 -1.21 -3.06 -18.84
N GLU A 66 -0.37 -2.81 -17.83
CA GLU A 66 0.31 -3.82 -17.04
C GLU A 66 -0.67 -4.59 -16.12
N ILE A 67 -1.52 -3.87 -15.39
CA ILE A 67 -2.54 -4.47 -14.51
C ILE A 67 -3.56 -5.25 -15.34
N ALA A 68 -3.90 -4.80 -16.56
CA ALA A 68 -4.80 -5.53 -17.45
C ALA A 68 -4.23 -6.90 -17.89
N ALA A 69 -2.90 -7.07 -17.87
CA ALA A 69 -2.25 -8.34 -18.17
C ALA A 69 -2.12 -9.27 -16.94
N ILE A 70 -2.27 -8.74 -15.72
CA ILE A 70 -2.11 -9.46 -14.46
C ILE A 70 -3.49 -9.90 -13.94
N HIS A 71 -3.61 -11.11 -13.39
CA HIS A 71 -4.86 -11.62 -12.83
C HIS A 71 -5.26 -10.90 -11.53
N ALA A 72 -4.29 -10.68 -10.65
CA ALA A 72 -4.49 -9.97 -9.39
C ALA A 72 -3.31 -9.03 -9.08
N TRP A 73 -3.63 -7.80 -8.69
CA TRP A 73 -2.62 -6.80 -8.34
C TRP A 73 -2.98 -6.10 -7.04
N SER A 74 -2.02 -5.97 -6.14
CA SER A 74 -2.15 -5.19 -4.91
C SER A 74 -1.04 -4.15 -4.82
N ALA A 75 -1.40 -2.89 -4.64
CA ALA A 75 -0.45 -1.80 -4.43
C ALA A 75 -0.72 -1.11 -3.10
N LYS A 76 0.25 -1.12 -2.19
CA LYS A 76 0.21 -0.38 -0.94
C LYS A 76 0.90 0.97 -1.13
N CYS A 77 0.11 2.04 -1.11
CA CYS A 77 0.57 3.40 -1.39
C CYS A 77 0.70 4.19 -0.09
N GLN A 78 1.93 4.34 0.41
CA GLN A 78 2.20 5.02 1.67
C GLN A 78 3.01 6.31 1.44
N THR A 79 2.86 7.27 2.34
CA THR A 79 3.79 8.40 2.38
C THR A 79 5.12 7.97 3.03
N PRO A 80 6.22 8.69 2.77
CA PRO A 80 7.50 8.44 3.44
C PRO A 80 7.36 8.42 4.96
N GLU A 81 6.58 9.35 5.52
CA GLU A 81 6.33 9.45 6.96
C GLU A 81 5.54 8.25 7.51
N GLU A 82 4.54 7.77 6.76
CA GLU A 82 3.78 6.56 7.11
C GLU A 82 4.65 5.31 7.06
N TRP A 83 5.53 5.21 6.07
CA TRP A 83 6.45 4.08 5.90
C TRP A 83 7.51 4.05 7.00
N GLU A 84 8.12 5.20 7.31
CA GLU A 84 9.08 5.33 8.41
C GLU A 84 8.46 4.95 9.76
N ARG A 85 7.25 5.44 10.04
CA ARG A 85 6.52 5.07 11.27
C ARG A 85 6.22 3.58 11.32
N ALA A 86 5.68 3.00 10.26
CA ALA A 86 5.35 1.58 10.21
C ALA A 86 6.61 0.69 10.35
N ARG A 87 7.74 1.11 9.76
CA ARG A 87 9.01 0.39 9.88
C ARG A 87 9.62 0.51 11.27
N ALA A 88 9.54 1.69 11.88
CA ALA A 88 9.99 1.92 13.25
C ALA A 88 9.18 1.07 14.25
N GLU A 89 7.87 0.98 14.07
CA GLU A 89 6.98 0.14 14.86
C GLU A 89 7.29 -1.36 14.67
N ALA A 90 7.52 -1.80 13.43
CA ALA A 90 7.93 -3.17 13.14
C ALA A 90 9.31 -3.53 13.74
N GLN A 91 10.27 -2.59 13.74
CA GLN A 91 11.59 -2.77 14.35
C GLN A 91 11.53 -2.75 15.89
N ALA A 92 10.67 -1.93 16.48
CA ALA A 92 10.44 -1.91 17.92
C ALA A 92 9.81 -3.22 18.44
N ALA A 93 8.91 -3.81 17.67
CA ALA A 93 8.32 -5.13 17.97
C ALA A 93 9.36 -6.27 17.91
N ALA A 94 10.28 -6.23 16.95
CA ALA A 94 11.33 -7.26 16.81
C ALA A 94 12.43 -7.19 17.90
N THR A 95 12.68 -6.01 18.47
CA THR A 95 13.72 -5.83 19.51
C THR A 95 13.21 -6.18 20.92
N SER A 96 11.92 -6.49 21.05
CA SER A 96 11.27 -6.87 22.31
C SER A 96 10.96 -8.38 22.35
N THR A 97 11.96 -9.24 22.12
CA THR A 97 11.89 -10.67 22.51
C THR A 97 13.06 -11.01 23.43
N SER A 98 13.16 -10.24 24.50
CA SER A 98 13.92 -10.61 25.70
C SER A 98 13.49 -9.71 26.86
N THR A 99 12.35 -10.03 27.49
CA THR A 99 12.12 -9.80 28.93
C THR A 99 10.99 -10.73 29.43
N PRO A 100 11.21 -11.49 30.53
CA PRO A 100 10.19 -12.29 31.19
C PRO A 100 9.34 -11.45 32.16
N GLY A 101 8.03 -11.68 32.18
CA GLY A 101 7.18 -11.50 33.37
C GLY A 101 6.64 -10.09 33.69
N ALA A 102 5.32 -10.08 33.93
CA ALA A 102 4.55 -9.22 34.85
C ALA A 102 4.24 -7.74 34.47
N GLY A 103 2.95 -7.48 34.27
CA GLY A 103 2.22 -6.44 35.01
C GLY A 103 1.79 -5.16 34.28
N ALA A 104 0.54 -4.74 34.55
CA ALA A 104 -0.07 -3.40 34.43
C ALA A 104 -0.39 -2.88 33.01
N GLU A 105 -1.66 -2.80 32.58
CA GLU A 105 -2.71 -1.80 32.90
C GLU A 105 -2.56 -0.46 32.14
N GLY A 106 -3.58 -0.12 31.32
CA GLY A 106 -3.88 1.22 30.77
C GLY A 106 -2.93 1.68 29.64
N GLU A 107 -3.34 2.25 28.52
CA GLU A 107 -4.43 3.19 28.27
C GLU A 107 -4.57 3.35 26.71
N PRO A 108 -5.51 4.17 26.21
CA PRO A 108 -6.60 3.75 25.35
C PRO A 108 -6.30 3.84 23.85
N HIS A 109 -6.95 2.97 23.08
CA HIS A 109 -7.14 3.13 21.64
C HIS A 109 -7.81 4.49 21.35
N PRO A 110 -7.31 5.30 20.40
CA PRO A 110 -8.12 6.40 19.87
C PRO A 110 -9.39 5.79 19.26
N PRO A 111 -10.59 6.26 19.64
CA PRO A 111 -11.82 5.80 19.00
C PRO A 111 -11.79 6.24 17.53
N LEU A 112 -11.83 5.26 16.64
CA LEU A 112 -12.23 5.45 15.25
C LEU A 112 -13.74 5.68 15.24
N ASP A 113 -14.19 6.81 15.78
CA ASP A 113 -15.55 7.29 15.58
C ASP A 113 -15.65 7.91 14.18
N GLY A 114 -16.02 7.07 13.23
CA GLY A 114 -16.44 7.48 11.89
C GLY A 114 -17.77 6.86 11.47
N THR A 115 -18.47 6.19 12.40
CA THR A 115 -19.77 5.58 12.10
C THR A 115 -20.67 5.57 13.33
N VAL A 116 -21.09 6.75 13.79
CA VAL A 116 -22.25 6.86 14.67
C VAL A 116 -23.46 7.34 13.85
N GLY A 117 -24.51 6.50 13.85
CA GLY A 117 -25.87 6.90 13.47
C GLY A 117 -26.13 7.00 11.97
N GLY A 118 -26.42 5.87 11.33
CA GLY A 118 -26.97 5.81 9.97
C GLY A 118 -28.18 6.74 9.78
N LYS A 119 -27.91 7.95 9.32
CA LYS A 119 -28.89 8.94 8.90
C LYS A 119 -28.28 9.77 7.78
N VAL A 120 -28.81 9.57 6.57
CA VAL A 120 -28.55 10.46 5.43
C VAL A 120 -29.56 11.59 5.52
N ASP A 121 -29.13 12.77 5.96
CA ASP A 121 -29.93 13.99 5.89
C ASP A 121 -29.30 14.90 4.83
N GLY A 122 -30.05 15.18 3.76
CA GLY A 122 -29.75 16.28 2.84
C GLY A 122 -29.56 15.92 1.36
N VAL A 123 -30.59 15.37 0.71
CA VAL A 123 -30.85 15.74 -0.70
C VAL A 123 -31.68 17.01 -0.66
N ASN A 124 -31.05 18.11 -1.08
CA ASN A 124 -31.70 19.38 -1.28
C ASN A 124 -32.36 19.36 -2.67
N VAL A 125 -33.69 19.21 -2.72
CA VAL A 125 -34.56 19.70 -3.80
C VAL A 125 -35.95 19.99 -3.25
#